data_AF-A0A379U2H6-F1
#
_entry.id   AF-A0A379U2H6-F1
#
_cell.length_a   1.000
_cell.length_b   1.000
_cell.length_c   1.000
_cell.angle_alpha   90.00
_cell.angle_beta   90.00
_cell.angle_gamma   90.00
#
_symmetry.space_group_name_H-M   'P 1'
#
loop_
_entity.id
_entity.type
_entity.pdbx_description
1 polymer ?
#
loop_
_entity_poly.entity_id
_entity_poly.type
_entity_poly.pdbx_seq_one_letter_code
_entity_poly.pdbx_strand_id
1 'polypeptide(L)' 'MPYKAKSDLPDNVRNVLPAHAQEIYKEAFNSAWEQYKDKADSS' A
#
# COMPACT_ATOMS: atom_id res chain seq x y z
N MET A 1 -6.75 -5.29 -2.30
CA MET A 1 -7.12 -3.89 -2.65
C MET A 1 -6.01 -2.98 -2.18
N PRO A 2 -5.63 -1.96 -2.96
CA PRO A 2 -4.64 -0.98 -2.53
C PRO A 2 -5.15 -0.14 -1.34
N TYR A 3 -4.24 0.40 -0.55
CA TYR A 3 -4.57 1.28 0.57
C TYR A 3 -5.00 2.66 0.06
N LYS A 4 -6.17 3.15 0.51
CA LYS A 4 -6.73 4.45 0.05
C LYS A 4 -6.19 5.62 0.86
N ALA A 5 -6.08 5.47 2.18
CA ALA A 5 -5.49 6.48 3.06
C ALA A 5 -4.38 5.89 3.94
N LYS A 6 -3.54 6.77 4.50
CA LYS A 6 -2.55 6.39 5.52
C LYS A 6 -3.17 5.74 6.76
N SER A 7 -4.45 6.05 7.03
CA SER A 7 -5.21 5.43 8.12
C SER A 7 -5.60 3.98 7.85
N ASP A 8 -5.67 3.56 6.58
CA ASP A 8 -5.91 2.16 6.19
C ASP A 8 -4.67 1.28 6.37
N LEU A 9 -3.50 1.88 6.59
CA LEU A 9 -2.29 1.12 6.85
C LEU A 9 -2.40 0.35 8.18
N PRO A 10 -1.75 -0.82 8.28
CA PRO A 10 -1.78 -1.60 9.51
C PRO A 10 -1.20 -0.79 10.68
N ASP A 11 -1.74 -1.00 11.88
CA ASP A 11 -1.28 -0.32 13.10
C ASP A 11 0.22 -0.46 13.33
N ASN A 12 0.79 -1.63 13.02
CA ASN A 12 2.25 -1.80 13.11
C ASN A 12 2.99 -0.84 12.19
N VAL A 13 2.51 -0.58 10.97
CA VAL A 13 3.12 0.37 10.03
C VAL A 13 2.89 1.80 10.49
N ARG A 14 1.69 2.14 10.96
CA ARG A 14 1.34 3.49 11.43
C ARG A 14 2.06 3.89 12.71
N ASN A 15 2.30 2.95 13.62
CA ASN A 15 2.98 3.19 14.88
C ASN A 15 4.51 3.17 14.75
N VAL A 16 5.07 2.38 13.82
CA VAL A 16 6.53 2.32 13.63
C VAL A 16 7.07 3.30 12.59
N LEU A 17 6.26 3.71 11.62
CA LEU A 17 6.68 4.64 10.57
C LEU A 17 6.18 6.06 10.82
N PRO A 18 7.03 7.08 10.61
CA PRO A 18 6.60 8.47 10.63
C PRO A 18 5.62 8.77 9.47
N ALA A 19 4.82 9.82 9.62
CA ALA A 19 3.74 10.17 8.69
C ALA A 19 4.19 10.26 7.22
N HIS A 20 5.39 10.77 6.96
CA HIS A 20 5.93 10.85 5.60
C HIS A 20 6.28 9.46 5.03
N ALA A 21 6.84 8.57 5.86
CA ALA A 21 7.16 7.21 5.43
C ALA A 21 5.92 6.34 5.21
N GLN A 22 4.82 6.61 5.93
CA GLN A 22 3.52 5.98 5.68
C GLN A 22 3.02 6.26 4.25
N GLU A 23 3.21 7.48 3.75
CA GLU A 23 2.83 7.82 2.37
C GLU A 23 3.66 7.05 1.35
N ILE A 24 4.98 7.02 1.54
CA ILE A 24 5.90 6.26 0.66
C ILE A 24 5.53 4.77 0.64
N TYR A 25 5.27 4.17 1.80
CA TYR A 25 4.86 2.77 1.91
C TYR A 25 3.56 2.49 1.14
N LYS A 26 2.55 3.36 1.31
CA LYS A 26 1.26 3.26 0.62
C LYS A 26 1.45 3.29 -0.90
N GLU A 27 2.23 4.24 -1.42
CA GLU A 27 2.46 4.38 -2.86
C GLU A 27 3.24 3.20 -3.43
N ALA A 28 4.30 2.77 -2.76
CA ALA A 28 5.09 1.61 -3.16
C ALA A 28 4.24 0.33 -3.19
N PHE A 29 3.44 0.08 -2.14
CA PHE A 29 2.56 -1.07 -2.07
C PHE A 29 1.48 -1.03 -3.16
N ASN A 30 0.83 0.13 -3.35
CA ASN A 30 -0.20 0.29 -4.36
C ASN A 30 0.35 0.06 -5.77
N SER A 31 1.53 0.60 -6.08
CA SER A 31 2.20 0.40 -7.36
C SER A 31 2.50 -1.08 -7.62
N ALA A 32 2.99 -1.80 -6.61
CA ALA A 32 3.22 -3.24 -6.71
C ALA A 32 1.89 -4.00 -6.90
N TRP A 33 0.87 -3.69 -6.08
CA TRP A 33 -0.45 -4.30 -6.17
C TRP A 33 -1.07 -4.15 -7.56
N GLU A 34 -0.92 -2.98 -8.19
CA GLU A 34 -1.43 -2.76 -9.54
C GLU A 34 -0.74 -3.63 -10.60
N GLN A 35 0.55 -3.91 -10.45
CA GLN A 35 1.25 -4.84 -11.34
C GLN A 35 0.85 -6.30 -11.10
N TYR A 36 0.50 -6.68 -9.86
CA TYR A 36 0.06 -8.04 -9.55
C TYR A 36 -1.40 -8.31 -9.95
N LYS A 37 -2.32 -7.34 -9.78
CA LYS A 37 -3.72 -7.51 -10.19
C LYS A 37 -3.84 -7.75 -11.71
N ASP A 38 -2.99 -7.08 -12.49
CA ASP A 38 -3.00 -7.16 -13.95
C ASP A 38 -2.62 -8.56 -14.45
N LYS A 39 -1.74 -9.25 -13.72
CA LYS A 39 -1.36 -10.65 -14.01
C LYS A 39 -2.45 -11.68 -13.64
N ALA A 40 -3.34 -11.35 -12.71
CA ALA A 40 -4.34 -12.30 -12.21
C ALA A 40 -5.63 -12.32 -13.05
N ASP A 41 -5.90 -11.27 -13.83
CA ASP A 41 -7.13 -11.11 -14.62
C ASP A 41 -7.03 -11.73 -16.03
N SER A 42 -5.88 -12.26 -16.41
CA SER A 42 -5.62 -12.77 -17.77
C SER A 42 -5.70 -14.30 -17.91
N SER A 43 -6.47 -14.99 -17.06
CA SER A 43 -6.68 -16.46 -17.13
C SER A 43 -8.13 -16.86 -17.29
#